data_AF-A0A0D6QMY4-F1
#
_entry.id   AF-A0A0D6QMY4-F1
#
_cell.length_a   1.000
_cell.length_b   1.000
_cell.length_c   1.000
_cell.angle_alpha   90.00
_cell.angle_beta   90.00
_cell.angle_gamma   90.00
#
_symmetry.space_group_name_H-M   'P 1'
#
loop_
_entity.id
_entity.type
_entity.pdbx_description
1 polymer ?
#
loop_
_entity_poly.entity_id
_entity_poly.type
_entity_poly.pdbx_seq_one_letter_code
_entity_poly.pdbx_strand_id
1 'polypeptide(L)'
;MAAAAGVPVAETLSDVPSVPGLRLQAALEARLARAGVTVVTGELRAAGGAPGDRVEVGDAAILAGSWVLATGRFVGGGLVRHGALAERTLGLPVEAAEGHDAGVHLAGRPATSLTVRDRRAPQPLLSAGLRVDPSLRPLDGRGRPVHPRLFAAGALVGGHEHASDGTGLGVAILTGWLAGRAAAARG
;
A
#
# COMPACT_ATOMS: atom_id res chain seq x y z
N MET A 1 -28.29 16.26 -8.73
CA MET A 1 -28.02 15.82 -10.12
C MET A 1 -29.14 14.96 -10.69
N ALA A 2 -29.52 13.81 -10.11
CA ALA A 2 -30.68 13.03 -10.59
C ALA A 2 -31.99 13.84 -10.63
N ALA A 3 -32.28 14.61 -9.58
CA ALA A 3 -33.44 15.51 -9.54
C ALA A 3 -33.40 16.65 -10.57
N ALA A 4 -32.21 17.03 -11.07
CA ALA A 4 -32.05 18.06 -12.10
C ALA A 4 -32.07 17.48 -13.53
N ALA A 5 -31.70 16.20 -13.69
CA ALA A 5 -31.65 15.51 -14.97
C ALA A 5 -33.00 14.90 -15.40
N GLY A 6 -33.94 14.74 -14.47
CA GLY A 6 -35.26 14.15 -14.75
C GLY A 6 -35.23 12.65 -15.11
N VAL A 7 -34.07 12.01 -14.99
CA VAL A 7 -33.84 10.59 -15.31
C VAL A 7 -32.99 9.92 -14.22
N PRO A 8 -33.02 8.58 -14.09
CA PRO A 8 -32.09 7.87 -13.23
C PRO A 8 -30.65 8.16 -13.66
N VAL A 9 -29.84 8.69 -12.75
CA VAL A 9 -28.41 8.95 -12.95
C VAL A 9 -27.64 8.12 -11.93
N ALA A 10 -26.58 7.45 -12.39
CA ALA A 10 -25.62 6.74 -11.55
C ALA A 10 -24.21 7.25 -11.83
N GLU A 11 -23.30 7.11 -10.87
CA GLU A 11 -21.88 7.39 -11.08
C GLU A 11 -21.22 6.22 -11.82
N THR A 12 -20.51 6.51 -12.91
CA THR A 12 -19.73 5.50 -13.65
C THR A 12 -18.44 5.19 -12.87
N LEU A 13 -18.15 3.90 -12.66
CA LEU A 13 -16.97 3.44 -11.92
C LEU A 13 -15.66 3.49 -12.73
N SER A 14 -15.74 3.66 -14.06
CA SER A 14 -14.64 3.36 -14.98
C SER A 14 -13.85 4.56 -15.50
N ASP A 15 -14.29 5.81 -15.25
CA ASP A 15 -13.62 6.96 -15.84
C ASP A 15 -12.53 7.51 -14.91
N VAL A 16 -11.38 7.89 -15.48
CA VAL A 16 -10.29 8.52 -14.73
C VAL A 16 -10.42 10.04 -14.90
N PRO A 17 -10.55 10.81 -13.81
CA PRO A 17 -10.47 10.39 -12.42
C PRO A 17 -11.76 9.76 -11.87
N SER A 18 -11.62 8.79 -10.96
CA SER A 18 -12.75 8.18 -10.27
C SER A 18 -13.44 9.18 -9.34
N VAL A 19 -14.57 9.75 -9.78
CA VAL A 19 -15.38 10.67 -8.97
C VAL A 19 -15.81 10.06 -7.63
N PRO A 20 -16.29 8.79 -7.55
CA PRO A 20 -16.57 8.16 -6.27
C PRO A 20 -15.33 8.07 -5.36
N GLY A 21 -14.16 7.76 -5.94
CA GLY A 21 -12.89 7.70 -5.22
C GLY A 21 -12.47 9.05 -4.64
N LEU A 22 -12.57 10.13 -5.42
CA LEU A 22 -12.30 11.49 -4.97
C LEU A 22 -13.23 11.92 -3.83
N ARG A 23 -14.53 11.58 -3.94
CA ARG A 23 -15.51 11.85 -2.86
C ARG A 23 -15.17 11.08 -1.59
N LEU A 24 -14.78 9.82 -1.70
CA LEU A 24 -14.35 9.01 -0.57
C LEU A 24 -13.11 9.60 0.10
N GLN A 25 -12.10 9.99 -0.68
CA GLN A 25 -10.89 10.63 -0.16
C GLN A 25 -11.23 11.90 0.62
N ALA A 26 -12.01 12.82 0.04
CA ALA A 26 -12.41 14.05 0.70
C ALA A 26 -13.18 13.80 2.01
N ALA A 27 -14.05 12.78 2.05
CA ALA A 27 -14.77 12.40 3.26
C ALA A 27 -13.85 11.86 4.36
N LEU A 28 -12.83 11.06 3.99
CA LEU A 28 -11.82 10.55 4.92
C LEU A 28 -10.95 11.68 5.47
N GLU A 29 -10.43 12.57 4.61
CA GLU A 29 -9.64 13.74 5.02
C GLU A 29 -10.42 14.64 5.99
N ALA A 30 -11.67 14.94 5.68
CA ALA A 30 -12.55 15.72 6.56
C ALA A 30 -12.82 15.01 7.90
N ARG A 31 -12.85 13.68 7.92
CA ARG A 31 -13.03 12.89 9.16
C ARG A 31 -11.77 12.86 10.01
N LEU A 32 -10.59 12.77 9.38
CA LEU A 32 -9.29 12.84 10.04
C LEU A 32 -9.08 14.23 10.68
N ALA A 33 -9.36 15.30 9.93
CA ALA A 33 -9.28 16.67 10.43
C ALA A 33 -10.19 16.88 11.66
N ARG A 34 -11.45 16.45 11.59
CA ARG A 34 -12.39 16.51 12.74
C ARG A 34 -11.98 15.64 13.93
N ALA A 35 -11.16 14.62 13.71
CA ALA A 35 -10.62 13.77 14.77
C ALA A 35 -9.36 14.36 15.42
N GLY A 36 -8.84 15.49 14.92
CA GLY A 36 -7.58 16.07 15.39
C GLY A 36 -6.34 15.28 14.95
N VAL A 37 -6.42 14.53 13.84
CA VAL A 37 -5.27 13.81 13.30
C VAL A 37 -4.27 14.80 12.71
N THR A 38 -3.03 14.77 13.20
CA THR A 38 -1.93 15.55 12.65
C THR A 38 -1.43 14.93 11.36
N VAL A 39 -1.43 15.70 10.27
CA VAL A 39 -0.82 15.32 9.00
C VAL A 39 0.50 16.07 8.86
N VAL A 40 1.59 15.33 8.70
CA VAL A 40 2.92 15.90 8.46
C VAL A 40 3.32 15.57 7.03
N THR A 41 3.73 16.58 6.27
CA THR A 41 4.17 16.44 4.88
C THR A 41 5.65 16.77 4.78
N GLY A 42 6.42 15.89 4.16
CA GLY A 42 7.86 16.07 3.98
C GLY A 42 8.51 14.84 3.38
N GLU A 43 9.80 14.94 3.09
CA GLU A 43 10.60 13.78 2.73
C GLU A 43 10.73 12.85 3.94
N LEU A 44 10.40 11.58 3.76
CA LEU A 44 10.49 10.56 4.79
C LEU A 44 11.92 9.99 4.86
N ARG A 45 12.55 10.06 6.04
CA ARG A 45 13.80 9.38 6.34
C ARG A 45 13.60 8.52 7.59
N ALA A 46 13.65 7.21 7.40
CA ALA A 46 13.52 6.26 8.48
C ALA A 46 14.74 5.35 8.50
N ALA A 47 15.59 5.48 9.53
CA ALA A 47 16.49 4.41 9.90
C ALA A 47 15.73 3.50 10.87
N GLY A 48 15.45 2.26 10.49
CA GLY A 48 14.79 1.27 11.34
C GLY A 48 13.26 1.31 11.30
N GLY A 49 12.62 2.49 11.31
CA GLY A 49 11.15 2.73 11.18
C GLY A 49 10.22 1.71 11.86
N ALA A 50 10.74 1.03 12.88
CA ALA A 50 10.01 0.14 13.73
C ALA A 50 9.55 0.95 14.95
N PRO A 51 8.53 0.47 15.66
CA PRO A 51 8.03 1.16 16.83
C PRO A 51 9.07 1.34 17.92
N GLY A 52 9.25 2.58 18.38
CA GLY A 52 10.36 3.01 19.22
C GLY A 52 11.49 3.68 18.45
N ASP A 53 11.59 3.48 17.13
CA ASP A 53 12.52 4.20 16.28
C ASP A 53 11.99 5.60 15.96
N ARG A 54 12.92 6.55 15.86
CA ARG A 54 12.66 7.91 15.40
C ARG A 54 12.55 7.92 13.88
N VAL A 55 11.43 8.44 13.38
CA VAL A 55 11.22 8.68 11.96
C VAL A 55 11.27 10.19 11.71
N GLU A 56 12.01 10.60 10.69
CA GLU A 56 12.12 11.99 10.29
C GLU A 56 11.23 12.26 9.06
N VAL A 57 10.45 13.33 9.11
CA VAL A 57 9.58 13.79 8.02
C VAL A 57 9.80 15.28 7.83
N GLY A 58 10.55 15.66 6.79
CA GLY A 58 11.07 17.03 6.69
C GLY A 58 11.88 17.40 7.93
N ASP A 59 11.53 18.49 8.60
CA ASP A 59 12.19 18.93 9.85
C ASP A 59 11.56 18.32 11.12
N ALA A 60 10.50 17.52 10.98
CA ALA A 60 9.82 16.89 12.11
C ALA A 60 10.43 15.55 12.47
N ALA A 61 10.56 15.30 13.77
CA ALA A 61 10.93 14.00 14.32
C ALA A 61 9.74 13.37 15.04
N ILE A 62 9.37 12.17 14.62
CA ILE A 62 8.18 11.47 15.11
C ILE A 62 8.62 10.19 15.79
N LEU A 63 8.16 10.01 17.02
CA LEU A 63 8.24 8.75 17.77
C LEU A 63 6.82 8.21 17.94
N ALA A 64 6.62 6.93 17.61
CA ALA A 64 5.32 6.29 17.72
C ALA A 64 5.44 4.90 18.35
N GLY A 65 4.40 4.53 19.10
CA GLY A 65 4.25 3.20 19.70
C GLY A 65 3.91 2.09 18.69
N SER A 66 3.46 2.45 17.49
CA SER A 66 3.20 1.53 16.36
C SER A 66 3.30 2.29 15.04
N TRP A 67 3.63 1.59 13.95
CA TRP A 67 3.72 2.18 12.60
C TRP A 67 2.90 1.37 11.59
N VAL A 68 2.29 2.07 10.64
CA VAL A 68 1.61 1.47 9.49
C VAL A 68 2.26 1.98 8.22
N LEU A 69 2.82 1.07 7.44
CA LEU A 69 3.42 1.35 6.15
C LEU A 69 2.35 1.32 5.06
N ALA A 70 1.99 2.50 4.56
CA ALA A 70 0.98 2.70 3.52
C ALA A 70 1.51 3.58 2.37
N THR A 71 2.77 3.38 1.98
CA THR A 71 3.53 4.21 1.01
C THR A 71 3.14 3.98 -0.46
N GLY A 72 2.15 3.11 -0.71
CA GLY A 72 1.73 2.74 -2.05
C GLY A 72 2.80 1.98 -2.83
N ARG A 73 2.62 1.85 -4.15
CA ARG A 73 3.55 1.12 -5.02
C ARG A 73 4.41 2.06 -5.87
N PHE A 74 4.44 1.85 -7.18
CA PHE A 74 5.31 2.57 -8.11
C PHE A 74 4.94 4.06 -8.19
N VAL A 75 3.68 4.39 -8.46
CA VAL A 75 3.21 5.79 -8.59
C VAL A 75 3.26 6.52 -7.24
N GLY A 76 2.97 5.81 -6.14
CA GLY A 76 3.07 6.36 -4.78
C GLY A 76 4.51 6.47 -4.27
N GLY A 77 5.48 5.89 -4.98
CA GLY A 77 6.90 5.91 -4.62
C GLY A 77 7.33 4.89 -3.57
N GLY A 78 6.40 4.15 -2.95
CA GLY A 78 6.71 3.14 -1.92
C GLY A 78 7.50 1.93 -2.43
N LEU A 79 7.38 1.58 -3.71
CA LEU A 79 8.23 0.57 -4.34
C LEU A 79 9.25 1.21 -5.29
N VAL A 80 10.51 0.81 -5.15
CA VAL A 80 11.64 1.29 -5.95
C VAL A 80 12.44 0.11 -6.52
N ARG A 81 13.28 0.40 -7.51
CA ARG A 81 14.24 -0.57 -8.04
C ARG A 81 15.65 -0.02 -7.99
N HIS A 82 16.53 -0.72 -7.27
CA HIS A 82 17.97 -0.53 -7.27
C HIS A 82 18.63 -1.92 -7.41
N GLY A 83 18.78 -2.39 -8.66
CA GLY A 83 19.09 -3.79 -8.95
C GLY A 83 17.83 -4.66 -8.88
N ALA A 84 17.25 -4.82 -7.69
CA ALA A 84 15.99 -5.54 -7.44
C ALA A 84 14.86 -4.62 -6.96
N LEU A 85 13.61 -5.08 -7.03
CA LEU A 85 12.49 -4.38 -6.38
C LEU A 85 12.63 -4.42 -4.86
N ALA A 86 12.43 -3.28 -4.22
CA ALA A 86 12.47 -3.13 -2.77
C ALA A 86 11.44 -2.08 -2.32
N GLU A 87 11.00 -2.20 -1.07
CA GLU A 87 10.26 -1.12 -0.41
C GLU A 87 11.23 0.00 -0.03
N ARG A 88 10.86 1.24 -0.34
CA ARG A 88 11.76 2.41 -0.25
C ARG A 88 12.20 2.73 1.17
N THR A 89 11.29 2.65 2.13
CA THR A 89 11.44 3.23 3.47
C THR A 89 12.35 2.38 4.35
N LEU A 90 12.13 1.07 4.35
CA LEU A 90 12.74 0.11 5.25
C LEU A 90 13.60 -0.92 4.51
N GLY A 91 13.66 -0.85 3.18
CA GLY A 91 14.43 -1.80 2.37
C GLY A 91 13.84 -3.21 2.39
N LEU A 92 12.55 -3.35 2.67
CA LEU A 92 11.91 -4.66 2.81
C LEU A 92 11.84 -5.40 1.46
N PRO A 93 11.97 -6.73 1.48
CA PRO A 93 11.90 -7.53 0.28
C PRO A 93 10.51 -7.42 -0.35
N VAL A 94 10.49 -7.17 -1.65
CA VAL A 94 9.28 -7.19 -2.47
C VAL A 94 9.18 -8.56 -3.12
N GLU A 95 7.99 -9.15 -3.09
CA GLU A 95 7.68 -10.36 -3.83
C GLU A 95 6.68 -10.04 -4.93
N ALA A 96 6.82 -10.75 -6.04
CA ALA A 96 5.85 -10.81 -7.13
C ALA A 96 5.48 -12.28 -7.33
N ALA A 97 4.27 -12.52 -7.85
CA ALA A 97 3.79 -13.83 -8.26
C ALA A 97 3.85 -13.97 -9.79
N GLU A 98 4.14 -15.16 -10.29
CA GLU A 98 4.02 -15.52 -11.71
C GLU A 98 3.15 -16.78 -11.79
N GLY A 99 1.91 -16.64 -12.28
CA GLY A 99 0.93 -17.71 -12.21
C GLY A 99 0.46 -18.01 -10.78
N HIS A 100 0.32 -19.29 -10.43
CA HIS A 100 -0.07 -19.73 -9.08
C HIS A 100 1.13 -19.87 -8.12
N ASP A 101 2.36 -19.74 -8.64
CA ASP A 101 3.57 -19.84 -7.83
C ASP A 101 3.88 -18.48 -7.22
N ALA A 102 3.59 -18.36 -5.92
CA ALA A 102 4.00 -17.25 -5.09
C ALA A 102 5.35 -17.57 -4.45
N GLY A 103 6.36 -16.77 -4.78
CA GLY A 103 7.58 -16.68 -3.98
C GLY A 103 8.89 -16.93 -4.71
N VAL A 104 9.84 -16.07 -4.32
CA VAL A 104 11.29 -16.08 -4.56
C VAL A 104 11.78 -15.60 -5.95
N HIS A 105 12.61 -14.55 -5.91
CA HIS A 105 13.47 -14.01 -6.98
C HIS A 105 12.83 -13.37 -8.22
N LEU A 106 11.51 -13.32 -8.37
CA LEU A 106 10.92 -12.52 -9.45
C LEU A 106 11.30 -11.05 -9.35
N ALA A 107 11.25 -10.47 -8.14
CA ALA A 107 11.68 -9.09 -7.89
C ALA A 107 13.14 -8.79 -8.28
N GLY A 108 14.01 -9.81 -8.31
CA GLY A 108 15.41 -9.69 -8.73
C GLY A 108 15.61 -9.77 -10.25
N ARG A 109 14.62 -10.27 -11.00
CA ARG A 109 14.71 -10.34 -12.47
C ARG A 109 14.68 -8.94 -13.11
N PRO A 110 15.11 -8.78 -14.37
CA PRO A 110 14.92 -7.52 -15.11
C PRO A 110 13.45 -7.10 -15.14
N ALA A 111 13.17 -5.79 -15.09
CA ALA A 111 11.78 -5.29 -15.13
C ALA A 111 11.02 -5.76 -16.37
N THR A 112 11.71 -5.93 -17.50
CA THR A 112 11.15 -6.43 -18.76
C THR A 112 10.63 -7.87 -18.68
N SER A 113 11.16 -8.70 -17.79
CA SER A 113 10.66 -10.06 -17.58
C SER A 113 9.55 -10.13 -16.52
N LEU A 114 9.19 -9.01 -15.91
CA LEU A 114 8.05 -8.92 -14.98
C LEU A 114 6.79 -8.40 -15.67
N THR A 115 6.88 -8.08 -16.95
CA THR A 115 5.78 -7.70 -17.81
C THR A 115 5.69 -8.68 -18.96
N VAL A 116 4.50 -9.19 -19.24
CA VAL A 116 4.25 -10.07 -20.38
C VAL A 116 3.56 -9.30 -21.49
N ARG A 117 3.82 -9.67 -22.76
CA ARG A 117 3.30 -8.94 -23.92
C ARG A 117 1.78 -9.01 -24.03
N ASP A 118 1.20 -10.14 -23.64
CA ASP A 118 -0.26 -10.29 -23.59
C ASP A 118 -0.81 -9.51 -22.40
N ARG A 119 -1.51 -8.41 -22.68
CA ARG A 119 -2.09 -7.53 -21.67
C ARG A 119 -3.24 -8.16 -20.88
N ARG A 120 -3.77 -9.29 -21.34
CA ARG A 120 -4.84 -10.05 -20.66
C ARG A 120 -4.27 -11.13 -19.75
N ALA A 121 -3.00 -11.48 -19.92
CA ALA A 121 -2.33 -12.43 -19.05
C ALA A 121 -1.90 -11.72 -17.74
N PRO A 122 -1.82 -12.48 -16.63
CA PRO A 122 -1.31 -11.95 -15.38
C PRO A 122 0.05 -11.28 -15.55
N GLN A 123 0.22 -10.11 -14.94
CA GLN A 123 1.43 -9.31 -15.01
C GLN A 123 2.17 -9.44 -13.67
N PRO A 124 3.29 -10.18 -13.59
CA PRO A 124 4.01 -10.36 -12.34
C PRO A 124 4.33 -9.03 -11.64
N LEU A 125 4.74 -8.00 -12.38
CA LEU A 125 5.00 -6.66 -11.84
C LEU A 125 3.78 -6.06 -11.12
N LEU A 126 2.56 -6.33 -11.59
CA LEU A 126 1.34 -5.79 -11.01
C LEU A 126 0.89 -6.55 -9.75
N SER A 127 1.46 -7.71 -9.47
CA SER A 127 1.33 -8.43 -8.19
C SER A 127 2.39 -8.06 -7.15
N ALA A 128 3.38 -7.25 -7.55
CA ALA A 128 4.51 -6.91 -6.71
C ALA A 128 4.10 -6.12 -5.46
N GLY A 129 4.53 -6.59 -4.30
CA GLY A 129 4.33 -5.93 -3.02
C GLY A 129 5.00 -6.68 -1.87
N LEU A 130 4.73 -6.25 -0.65
CA LEU A 130 5.22 -6.90 0.57
C LEU A 130 4.41 -8.14 0.87
N ARG A 131 5.10 -9.19 1.31
CA ARG A 131 4.43 -10.26 2.04
C ARG A 131 4.12 -9.81 3.45
N VAL A 132 2.92 -10.16 3.88
CA VAL A 132 2.44 -9.91 5.22
C VAL A 132 1.91 -11.20 5.84
N ASP A 133 1.94 -11.28 7.16
CA ASP A 133 1.24 -12.33 7.88
C ASP A 133 -0.26 -12.03 8.05
N PRO A 134 -1.06 -12.92 8.66
CA PRO A 134 -2.49 -12.68 8.88
C PRO A 134 -2.82 -11.46 9.75
N SER A 135 -1.84 -10.91 10.48
CA SER A 135 -1.97 -9.68 11.27
C SER A 135 -1.50 -8.44 10.51
N LEU A 136 -1.24 -8.55 9.21
CA LEU A 136 -0.73 -7.49 8.34
C LEU A 136 0.68 -7.00 8.72
N ARG A 137 1.47 -7.82 9.40
CA ARG A 137 2.87 -7.49 9.70
C ARG A 137 3.75 -7.85 8.50
N PRO A 138 4.56 -6.92 7.96
CA PRO A 138 5.42 -7.23 6.85
C PRO A 138 6.49 -8.26 7.25
N LEU A 139 6.83 -9.13 6.32
CA LEU A 139 7.79 -10.22 6.52
C LEU A 139 9.17 -9.84 5.99
N ASP A 140 10.22 -10.28 6.70
CA ASP A 140 11.60 -10.21 6.26
C ASP A 140 11.93 -11.28 5.20
N GLY A 141 13.17 -11.28 4.69
CA GLY A 141 13.63 -12.26 3.70
C GLY A 141 13.66 -13.71 4.19
N ARG A 142 13.39 -13.95 5.49
CA ARG A 142 13.30 -15.27 6.10
C ARG A 142 11.85 -15.63 6.46
N GLY A 143 10.88 -14.84 6.00
CA GLY A 143 9.46 -15.04 6.23
C GLY A 143 9.01 -14.73 7.66
N ARG A 144 9.82 -14.00 8.45
CA ARG A 144 9.49 -13.62 9.83
C ARG A 144 8.95 -12.20 9.88
N PRO A 145 7.95 -11.91 10.73
CA PRO A 145 7.50 -10.52 10.92
C PRO A 145 8.66 -9.62 11.33
N VAL A 146 8.83 -8.51 10.61
CA VAL A 146 9.92 -7.55 10.85
C VAL A 146 9.86 -7.01 12.27
N HIS A 147 8.66 -6.64 12.74
CA HIS A 147 8.45 -6.17 14.10
C HIS A 147 6.98 -6.38 14.54
N PRO A 148 6.69 -6.75 15.81
CA PRO A 148 5.33 -7.05 16.28
C PRO A 148 4.35 -5.86 16.26
N ARG A 149 4.88 -4.64 16.16
CA ARG A 149 4.12 -3.38 16.16
C ARG A 149 4.20 -2.62 14.80
N LEU A 150 4.84 -3.22 13.79
CA LEU A 150 4.90 -2.68 12.43
C LEU A 150 3.88 -3.41 11.56
N PHE A 151 3.08 -2.64 10.82
CA PHE A 151 2.04 -3.16 9.93
C PHE A 151 2.21 -2.59 8.52
N ALA A 152 1.64 -3.25 7.53
CA ALA A 152 1.57 -2.77 6.15
C ALA A 152 0.12 -2.78 5.65
N ALA A 153 -0.22 -1.81 4.80
CA ALA A 153 -1.58 -1.66 4.29
C ALA A 153 -1.59 -1.05 2.89
N GLY A 154 -2.77 -1.06 2.27
CA GLY A 154 -2.97 -0.41 0.99
C GLY A 154 -2.40 -1.23 -0.16
N ALA A 155 -2.07 -0.52 -1.23
CA ALA A 155 -1.48 -1.11 -2.43
C ALA A 155 -0.12 -1.76 -2.19
N LEU A 156 0.52 -1.55 -1.04
CA LEU A 156 1.82 -2.11 -0.73
C LEU A 156 1.75 -3.61 -0.39
N VAL A 157 0.58 -4.14 0.00
CA VAL A 157 0.38 -5.57 0.23
C VAL A 157 0.42 -6.29 -1.12
N GLY A 158 1.32 -7.26 -1.27
CA GLY A 158 1.54 -7.99 -2.52
C GLY A 158 0.72 -9.27 -2.64
N GLY A 159 0.98 -10.01 -3.74
CA GLY A 159 0.43 -11.34 -3.97
C GLY A 159 -0.91 -11.36 -4.71
N HIS A 160 -1.38 -10.21 -5.21
CA HIS A 160 -2.58 -10.13 -6.02
C HIS A 160 -2.49 -9.01 -7.08
N GLU A 161 -3.21 -9.15 -8.19
CA GLU A 161 -3.14 -8.23 -9.31
C GLU A 161 -4.35 -7.31 -9.34
N HIS A 162 -4.25 -6.18 -8.61
CA HIS A 162 -5.30 -5.18 -8.42
C HIS A 162 -6.08 -4.79 -9.69
N ALA A 163 -5.37 -4.72 -10.83
CA ALA A 163 -5.93 -4.30 -12.11
C ALA A 163 -6.76 -5.40 -12.78
N SER A 164 -6.38 -6.66 -12.56
CA SER A 164 -6.97 -7.83 -13.20
C SER A 164 -8.05 -8.48 -12.33
N ASP A 165 -7.89 -8.45 -11.00
CA ASP A 165 -8.86 -9.00 -10.05
C ASP A 165 -9.93 -7.98 -9.57
N GLY A 166 -9.74 -6.69 -9.86
CA GLY A 166 -10.66 -5.62 -9.45
C GLY A 166 -10.70 -5.34 -7.95
N THR A 167 -9.77 -5.90 -7.17
CA THR A 167 -9.80 -5.86 -5.70
C THR A 167 -9.11 -4.64 -5.10
N GLY A 168 -8.41 -3.85 -5.91
CA GLY A 168 -7.42 -2.90 -5.40
C GLY A 168 -7.91 -1.90 -4.36
N LEU A 169 -9.09 -1.29 -4.56
CA LEU A 169 -9.69 -0.37 -3.59
C LEU A 169 -10.20 -1.09 -2.35
N GLY A 170 -10.80 -2.28 -2.53
CA GLY A 170 -11.31 -3.10 -1.44
C GLY A 170 -10.20 -3.55 -0.49
N VAL A 171 -9.09 -4.05 -1.04
CA VAL A 171 -7.90 -4.41 -0.26
C VAL A 171 -7.35 -3.18 0.46
N ALA A 172 -7.26 -2.04 -0.21
CA ALA A 172 -6.71 -0.84 0.41
C ALA A 172 -7.52 -0.36 1.62
N ILE A 173 -8.86 -0.32 1.50
CA ILE A 173 -9.75 0.08 2.59
C ILE A 173 -9.70 -0.94 3.73
N LEU A 174 -9.82 -2.23 3.41
CA LEU A 174 -9.85 -3.29 4.42
C LEU A 174 -8.54 -3.38 5.20
N THR A 175 -7.41 -3.42 4.51
CA THR A 175 -6.09 -3.50 5.15
C THR A 175 -5.76 -2.24 5.92
N GLY A 176 -6.14 -1.05 5.41
CA GLY A 176 -5.98 0.21 6.13
C GLY A 176 -6.74 0.23 7.45
N TRP A 177 -8.00 -0.23 7.45
CA TRP A 177 -8.80 -0.34 8.66
C TRP A 177 -8.23 -1.35 9.66
N LEU A 178 -7.88 -2.55 9.19
CA LEU A 178 -7.31 -3.62 10.03
C LEU A 178 -5.97 -3.22 10.64
N ALA A 179 -5.04 -2.71 9.83
CA ALA A 179 -3.72 -2.28 10.29
C ALA A 179 -3.82 -1.09 11.25
N GLY A 180 -4.69 -0.12 10.97
CA GLY A 180 -4.94 1.01 11.87
C GLY A 180 -5.47 0.56 13.24
N ARG A 181 -6.43 -0.37 13.27
CA ARG A 181 -6.92 -0.96 14.53
C ARG A 181 -5.84 -1.74 15.27
N ALA A 182 -5.04 -2.53 14.57
CA ALA A 182 -3.96 -3.30 15.16
C ALA A 182 -2.85 -2.42 15.76
N ALA A 183 -2.53 -1.31 15.09
CA ALA A 183 -1.58 -0.31 15.57
C ALA A 183 -2.13 0.42 16.81
N ALA A 184 -3.39 0.86 16.79
CA ALA A 184 -4.00 1.55 17.92
C ALA A 184 -4.13 0.65 19.17
N ALA A 185 -4.34 -0.66 19.00
CA ALA A 185 -4.41 -1.61 20.11
C ALA A 185 -3.03 -1.92 20.75
N ARG A 186 -1.93 -1.51 20.12
CA ARG A 186 -0.54 -1.79 20.55
C ARG A 186 0.28 -0.52 20.80
N GLY A 187 -0.35 0.65 20.66
CA GLY A 187 0.24 1.97 20.89
C GLY A 187 0.00 2.50 22.29
#